data_AF-A0A936L3A5-F1
#
_entry.id   AF-A0A936L3A5-F1
#
_cell.length_a   1.000
_cell.length_b   1.000
_cell.length_c   1.000
_cell.angle_alpha   90.00
_cell.angle_beta   90.00
_cell.angle_gamma   90.00
#
_symmetry.space_group_name_H-M   'P 1'
#
loop_
_entity.id
_entity.type
_entity.pdbx_description
1 polymer ?
#
loop_
_entity_poly.entity_id
_entity_poly.type
_entity_poly.pdbx_seq_one_letter_code
_entity_poly.pdbx_strand_id
1 'polypeptide(L)'
;MKKFILPILLFTTFYSHGQWTSFYFDPQIVQQPCLADSTKLINAYENFDIYQTVDNDVNGQRDTSCLSLVEGDLPFKSLDLSRPVFIRFNKKGDFGDSLLLSNALYSIRYTFNTNEGGFLNPDDCKQGGCSKLVVVTREKWLATGQDTLRKTEFYGNIIHNQCIFQDEICFPTSKWDSIYLTDWWWEVYLNPLAPANARLSYDGAWGYPQDFVSKVDELLPITKPVINNAVEILPYHMVPQSFGSNYLVLHSKSGIPSPQNRDDKVVTLSPNPATVVDITLKLNYESFYFQEYTAFVPSLVEGSDTLHHHFTILQEGGDMCLEVIDVRMGSGTKYLYKSGNIDFADKTACIFFKKGASFEIADGSHLFYGYKSMGMLGLADANVKIGAGASLVFDGTLVLNSDFAAGSVMELAPNARLIFGNHASVMAAGRANEKVRVKASPWQIDWGTLSLEEKDHFILEGNDIPDYETHYFYPNPTSNEMYFFARQSGQKYTLSDLTGKVLMHGSCGLESLDLSHLHPGIYLIQVGDKSEKLIKL
;
A
#
# COMPACT_ATOMS: atom_id res chain seq x y z
N MET A 1 23.69 -38.77 61.42
CA MET A 1 24.03 -39.30 60.09
C MET A 1 22.84 -39.12 59.16
N LYS A 2 23.11 -38.62 57.96
CA LYS A 2 22.19 -38.05 56.97
C LYS A 2 21.21 -39.09 56.39
N LYS A 3 19.93 -38.72 56.26
CA LYS A 3 19.04 -39.22 55.20
C LYS A 3 18.52 -37.99 54.45
N PHE A 4 19.12 -37.72 53.29
CA PHE A 4 18.59 -36.81 52.29
C PHE A 4 17.71 -37.65 51.35
N ILE A 5 16.40 -37.41 51.36
CA ILE A 5 15.52 -37.82 50.27
C ILE A 5 15.33 -36.58 49.40
N LEU A 6 15.82 -36.68 48.18
CA LEU A 6 15.95 -35.64 47.18
C LEU A 6 14.64 -35.56 46.36
N PRO A 7 14.03 -34.38 46.17
CA PRO A 7 12.87 -34.23 45.29
C PRO A 7 13.35 -33.99 43.85
N ILE A 8 13.68 -35.06 43.11
CA ILE A 8 13.91 -34.99 41.64
C ILE A 8 12.63 -35.36 40.88
N LEU A 9 11.48 -34.80 41.27
CA LEU A 9 10.22 -35.03 40.54
C LEU A 9 9.35 -33.76 40.40
N LEU A 10 9.93 -32.57 40.58
CA LEU A 10 9.24 -31.28 40.38
C LEU A 10 9.75 -30.48 39.18
N PHE A 11 10.66 -31.04 38.35
CA PHE A 11 11.25 -30.31 37.22
C PHE A 11 11.21 -31.05 35.86
N THR A 12 10.36 -32.06 35.69
CA THR A 12 10.26 -32.81 34.42
C THR A 12 8.87 -32.74 33.77
N THR A 13 8.15 -31.65 33.96
CA THR A 13 7.02 -31.26 33.10
C THR A 13 7.19 -29.82 32.60
N PHE A 14 8.39 -29.48 32.13
CA PHE A 14 8.49 -28.60 30.97
C PHE A 14 8.43 -29.50 29.73
N TYR A 15 7.25 -30.09 29.50
CA TYR A 15 6.91 -30.48 28.14
C TYR A 15 6.76 -29.15 27.41
N SER A 16 7.78 -28.83 26.63
CA SER A 16 7.76 -27.80 25.61
C SER A 16 6.59 -28.09 24.67
N HIS A 17 5.42 -27.55 24.98
CA HIS A 17 4.56 -27.02 23.93
C HIS A 17 5.29 -25.79 23.41
N GLY A 18 6.32 -26.02 22.59
CA GLY A 18 6.92 -24.99 21.77
C GLY A 18 5.79 -24.43 20.94
N GLN A 19 5.26 -23.30 21.37
CA GLN A 19 4.27 -22.55 20.64
C GLN A 19 4.88 -22.29 19.27
N TRP A 20 4.20 -22.78 18.23
CA TRP A 20 4.56 -22.57 16.84
C TRP A 20 4.31 -21.09 16.49
N THR A 21 5.06 -20.19 17.11
CA THR A 21 4.89 -18.74 16.89
C THR A 21 5.56 -18.34 15.58
N SER A 22 6.70 -18.94 15.26
CA SER A 22 7.38 -18.79 13.98
C SER A 22 7.18 -20.04 13.12
N PHE A 23 7.13 -19.87 11.81
CA PHE A 23 7.17 -20.95 10.84
C PHE A 23 8.41 -20.78 9.94
N TYR A 24 9.05 -21.91 9.64
CA TYR A 24 10.20 -21.97 8.76
C TYR A 24 9.98 -23.11 7.77
N PHE A 25 10.23 -22.85 6.50
CA PHE A 25 10.11 -23.83 5.44
C PHE A 25 11.50 -24.31 5.04
N ASP A 26 11.87 -25.50 5.53
CA ASP A 26 13.14 -26.14 5.20
C ASP A 26 13.13 -26.62 3.73
N PRO A 27 14.12 -26.25 2.91
CA PRO A 27 14.28 -26.72 1.54
C PRO A 27 14.78 -28.18 1.47
N GLN A 28 14.16 -29.10 2.22
CA GLN A 28 14.49 -30.52 2.12
C GLN A 28 14.03 -31.08 0.77
N ILE A 29 14.98 -31.58 -0.02
CA ILE A 29 14.70 -32.20 -1.32
C ILE A 29 14.46 -33.69 -1.14
N VAL A 30 13.34 -34.17 -1.66
CA VAL A 30 12.96 -35.58 -1.68
C VAL A 30 12.67 -36.04 -3.10
N GLN A 31 12.78 -37.34 -3.31
CA GLN A 31 12.38 -37.96 -4.56
C GLN A 31 10.92 -38.44 -4.45
N GLN A 32 10.06 -37.96 -5.33
CA GLN A 32 8.64 -38.33 -5.33
C GLN A 32 8.11 -38.58 -6.76
N PRO A 33 7.01 -39.33 -6.92
CA PRO A 33 6.36 -39.48 -8.22
C PRO A 33 5.88 -38.14 -8.77
N CYS A 34 6.06 -37.92 -10.07
CA CYS A 34 5.49 -36.78 -10.76
C CYS A 34 3.95 -36.89 -10.77
N LEU A 35 3.27 -35.78 -10.49
CA LEU A 35 1.80 -35.75 -10.46
C LEU A 35 1.16 -35.94 -11.84
N ALA A 36 1.83 -35.47 -12.90
CA ALA A 36 1.38 -35.66 -14.28
C ALA A 36 1.68 -37.08 -14.83
N ASP A 37 2.67 -37.77 -14.27
CA ASP A 37 3.11 -39.10 -14.69
C ASP A 37 3.72 -39.85 -13.50
N SER A 38 2.90 -40.64 -12.79
CA SER A 38 3.31 -41.35 -11.58
C SER A 38 4.39 -42.42 -11.82
N THR A 39 4.74 -42.72 -13.08
CA THR A 39 5.84 -43.63 -13.42
C THR A 39 7.20 -42.94 -13.39
N LYS A 40 7.24 -41.60 -13.40
CA LYS A 40 8.47 -40.82 -13.32
C LYS A 40 8.69 -40.32 -11.90
N LEU A 41 9.93 -40.41 -11.43
CA LEU A 41 10.35 -39.80 -10.19
C LEU A 41 11.01 -38.45 -10.47
N ILE A 42 10.68 -37.46 -9.65
CA ILE A 42 11.25 -36.11 -9.70
C ILE A 42 11.89 -35.79 -8.34
N ASN A 43 12.93 -34.96 -8.37
CA ASN A 43 13.42 -34.30 -7.18
C ASN A 43 12.56 -33.06 -6.95
N ALA A 44 12.00 -32.91 -5.76
CA ALA A 44 11.16 -31.79 -5.40
C ALA A 44 11.36 -31.47 -3.92
N TYR A 45 11.05 -30.25 -3.51
CA TYR A 45 11.02 -29.94 -2.09
C TYR A 45 9.87 -30.69 -1.42
N GLU A 46 10.14 -31.31 -0.28
CA GLU A 46 9.19 -32.18 0.45
C GLU A 46 7.86 -31.48 0.73
N ASN A 47 7.91 -30.18 1.04
CA ASN A 47 6.74 -29.42 1.45
C ASN A 47 6.21 -28.47 0.38
N PHE A 48 6.79 -28.45 -0.82
CA PHE A 48 6.32 -27.59 -1.91
C PHE A 48 5.83 -28.38 -3.10
N ASP A 49 4.81 -27.83 -3.72
CA ASP A 49 4.30 -28.24 -5.00
C ASP A 49 4.62 -27.15 -6.01
N ILE A 50 5.48 -27.47 -6.97
CA ILE A 50 5.89 -26.55 -8.03
C ILE A 50 5.28 -27.01 -9.34
N TYR A 51 4.44 -26.16 -9.94
CA TYR A 51 3.68 -26.53 -11.13
C TYR A 51 3.34 -25.33 -12.02
N GLN A 52 2.92 -25.63 -13.25
CA GLN A 52 2.27 -24.67 -14.15
C GLN A 52 0.86 -25.19 -14.48
N THR A 53 -0.06 -24.27 -14.79
CA THR A 53 -1.43 -24.61 -15.20
C THR A 53 -1.69 -24.22 -16.64
N VAL A 54 -2.70 -24.83 -17.26
CA VAL A 54 -3.06 -24.61 -18.67
C VAL A 54 -3.70 -23.23 -18.88
N ASP A 55 -4.42 -22.74 -17.89
CA ASP A 55 -5.19 -21.49 -17.89
C ASP A 55 -4.50 -20.35 -17.13
N ASN A 56 -3.31 -20.57 -16.58
CA ASN A 56 -2.58 -19.64 -15.72
C ASN A 56 -3.32 -19.29 -14.42
N ASP A 57 -4.26 -20.12 -13.96
CA ASP A 57 -4.88 -20.01 -12.65
C ASP A 57 -4.19 -20.95 -11.65
N VAL A 58 -3.92 -20.52 -10.42
CA VAL A 58 -3.25 -21.34 -9.39
C VAL A 58 -4.04 -22.61 -9.04
N ASN A 59 -5.37 -22.56 -9.12
CA ASN A 59 -6.27 -23.69 -8.89
C ASN A 59 -6.74 -24.33 -10.20
N GLY A 60 -6.25 -23.84 -11.34
CA GLY A 60 -6.55 -24.36 -12.66
C GLY A 60 -5.99 -25.75 -12.90
N GLN A 61 -6.33 -26.31 -14.07
CA GLN A 61 -5.83 -27.62 -14.45
C GLN A 61 -4.31 -27.56 -14.64
N ARG A 62 -3.57 -28.39 -13.89
CA ARG A 62 -2.12 -28.53 -14.06
C ARG A 62 -1.79 -29.04 -15.45
N ASP A 63 -0.70 -28.55 -16.00
CA ASP A 63 -0.19 -29.07 -17.26
C ASP A 63 0.46 -30.45 -17.08
N THR A 64 0.97 -31.01 -18.18
CA THR A 64 1.55 -32.35 -18.19
C THR A 64 3.04 -32.36 -17.85
N SER A 65 3.60 -31.26 -17.36
CA SER A 65 5.03 -31.10 -17.11
C SER A 65 5.46 -31.77 -15.81
N CYS A 66 6.54 -32.54 -15.85
CA CYS A 66 7.20 -33.10 -14.66
C CYS A 66 8.39 -32.21 -14.26
N LEU A 67 8.12 -31.20 -13.44
CA LEU A 67 9.11 -30.24 -12.98
C LEU A 67 10.01 -30.88 -11.92
N SER A 68 11.27 -31.16 -12.26
CA SER A 68 12.26 -31.75 -11.34
C SER A 68 13.38 -30.78 -11.07
N LEU A 69 13.77 -30.68 -9.80
CA LEU A 69 14.95 -29.95 -9.37
C LEU A 69 16.22 -30.67 -9.84
N VAL A 70 17.23 -29.87 -10.21
CA VAL A 70 18.58 -30.30 -10.58
C VAL A 70 19.54 -29.50 -9.71
N GLU A 71 20.30 -30.19 -8.85
CA GLU A 71 21.20 -29.55 -7.87
C GLU A 71 20.49 -28.57 -6.93
N GLY A 72 19.19 -28.78 -6.68
CA GLY A 72 18.35 -27.91 -5.85
C GLY A 72 17.58 -26.84 -6.60
N ASP A 73 17.89 -26.59 -7.88
CA ASP A 73 17.23 -25.54 -8.63
C ASP A 73 16.30 -26.09 -9.70
N LEU A 74 15.27 -25.31 -10.04
CA LEU A 74 14.36 -25.61 -11.13
C LEU A 74 14.91 -25.02 -12.44
N PRO A 75 15.35 -25.85 -13.41
CA PRO A 75 15.95 -25.33 -14.64
C PRO A 75 14.89 -24.74 -15.58
N PHE A 76 15.16 -23.58 -16.18
CA PHE A 76 14.18 -22.90 -17.04
C PHE A 76 13.80 -23.71 -18.28
N LYS A 77 14.72 -24.57 -18.77
CA LYS A 77 14.46 -25.47 -19.90
C LYS A 77 13.31 -26.47 -19.67
N SER A 78 12.91 -26.71 -18.42
CA SER A 78 11.75 -27.56 -18.10
C SER A 78 10.44 -26.78 -17.99
N LEU A 79 10.47 -25.47 -18.19
CA LEU A 79 9.33 -24.57 -18.01
C LEU A 79 8.89 -23.96 -19.34
N ASP A 80 7.60 -23.68 -19.43
CA ASP A 80 7.08 -22.74 -20.40
C ASP A 80 7.15 -21.33 -19.79
N LEU A 81 8.16 -20.55 -20.19
CA LEU A 81 8.41 -19.22 -19.64
C LEU A 81 7.34 -18.17 -20.03
N SER A 82 6.40 -18.51 -20.91
CA SER A 82 5.25 -17.64 -21.21
C SER A 82 4.14 -17.72 -20.17
N ARG A 83 4.23 -18.69 -19.24
CA ARG A 83 3.24 -18.96 -18.19
C ARG A 83 3.87 -18.78 -16.80
N PRO A 84 3.08 -18.37 -15.79
CA PRO A 84 3.59 -18.29 -14.42
C PRO A 84 3.98 -19.69 -13.90
N VAL A 85 4.92 -19.68 -12.96
CA VAL A 85 5.25 -20.84 -12.12
C VAL A 85 4.55 -20.64 -10.78
N PHE A 86 3.78 -21.63 -10.35
CA PHE A 86 3.18 -21.67 -9.03
C PHE A 86 4.03 -22.50 -8.09
N ILE A 87 4.31 -21.94 -6.92
CA ILE A 87 5.02 -22.61 -5.83
C ILE A 87 4.06 -22.59 -4.65
N ARG A 88 3.34 -23.69 -4.44
CA ARG A 88 2.34 -23.80 -3.38
C ARG A 88 2.85 -24.69 -2.28
N PHE A 89 2.68 -24.24 -1.05
CA PHE A 89 3.01 -25.07 0.10
C PHE A 89 2.00 -26.23 0.21
N ASN A 90 2.50 -27.47 0.23
CA ASN A 90 1.69 -28.70 0.19
C ASN A 90 2.16 -29.70 1.24
N LYS A 91 2.15 -29.30 2.52
CA LYS A 91 2.40 -30.26 3.60
C LYS A 91 1.09 -30.95 3.98
N LYS A 92 0.84 -32.12 3.39
CA LYS A 92 -0.24 -33.02 3.82
C LYS A 92 -0.04 -33.40 5.30
N GLY A 93 -0.99 -33.03 6.15
CA GLY A 93 -1.14 -33.58 7.51
C GLY A 93 -0.67 -32.70 8.66
N ASP A 94 0.44 -31.98 8.53
CA ASP A 94 1.00 -31.20 9.66
C ASP A 94 0.67 -29.70 9.65
N PHE A 95 0.28 -29.15 8.49
CA PHE A 95 0.04 -27.71 8.32
C PHE A 95 -1.44 -27.34 8.32
N GLY A 96 -2.33 -28.31 8.56
CA GLY A 96 -3.77 -28.08 8.53
C GLY A 96 -4.25 -27.03 9.54
N ASP A 97 -3.41 -26.64 10.51
CA ASP A 97 -3.72 -25.69 11.57
C ASP A 97 -2.41 -25.08 12.17
N SER A 98 -1.48 -24.55 11.37
CA SER A 98 -0.36 -23.75 11.93
C SER A 98 -0.92 -22.52 12.63
N LEU A 99 -1.01 -22.58 13.96
CA LEU A 99 -1.67 -21.58 14.78
C LEU A 99 -0.81 -20.32 14.84
N LEU A 100 -1.26 -19.26 14.17
CA LEU A 100 -0.69 -17.94 14.30
C LEU A 100 -1.18 -17.29 15.60
N LEU A 101 -0.32 -16.46 16.19
CA LEU A 101 -0.70 -15.65 17.33
C LEU A 101 -1.71 -14.61 16.89
N SER A 102 -2.82 -14.48 17.61
CA SER A 102 -3.73 -13.33 17.47
C SER A 102 -3.07 -12.06 17.99
N ASN A 103 -3.46 -10.89 17.46
CA ASN A 103 -2.92 -9.59 17.88
C ASN A 103 -1.39 -9.52 17.80
N ALA A 104 -0.83 -10.03 16.71
CA ALA A 104 0.61 -10.05 16.46
C ALA A 104 0.91 -9.44 15.09
N LEU A 105 2.06 -8.79 14.97
CA LEU A 105 2.57 -8.34 13.69
C LEU A 105 3.63 -9.35 13.24
N TYR A 106 3.37 -10.07 12.16
CA TYR A 106 4.33 -11.01 11.59
C TYR A 106 5.23 -10.30 10.58
N SER A 107 6.52 -10.61 10.61
CA SER A 107 7.41 -10.41 9.47
C SER A 107 7.42 -11.72 8.68
N ILE A 108 7.10 -11.65 7.39
CA ILE A 108 7.15 -12.75 6.44
C ILE A 108 8.27 -12.45 5.46
N ARG A 109 9.27 -13.34 5.41
CA ARG A 109 10.38 -13.23 4.48
C ARG A 109 10.44 -14.45 3.58
N TYR A 110 10.75 -14.21 2.31
CA TYR A 110 11.02 -15.27 1.35
C TYR A 110 12.14 -14.83 0.39
N THR A 111 12.81 -15.79 -0.22
CA THR A 111 13.88 -15.50 -1.17
C THR A 111 13.90 -16.53 -2.29
N PHE A 112 13.79 -16.04 -3.52
CA PHE A 112 13.98 -16.80 -4.75
C PHE A 112 15.09 -16.15 -5.56
N ASN A 113 15.95 -16.95 -6.14
CA ASN A 113 17.08 -16.47 -6.94
C ASN A 113 17.06 -17.05 -8.35
N THR A 114 17.68 -16.33 -9.27
CA THR A 114 17.96 -16.76 -10.62
C THR A 114 19.22 -16.09 -11.16
N ASN A 115 19.60 -16.38 -12.39
CA ASN A 115 20.69 -15.68 -13.07
C ASN A 115 20.27 -14.25 -13.43
N GLU A 116 21.23 -13.36 -13.68
CA GLU A 116 20.93 -12.00 -14.16
C GLU A 116 20.01 -12.04 -15.39
N GLY A 117 18.93 -11.26 -15.34
CA GLY A 117 17.89 -11.27 -16.36
C GLY A 117 16.92 -12.46 -16.30
N GLY A 118 16.93 -13.28 -15.24
CA GLY A 118 16.05 -14.45 -15.11
C GLY A 118 14.62 -14.14 -14.67
N PHE A 119 14.41 -13.07 -13.89
CA PHE A 119 13.08 -12.54 -13.60
C PHE A 119 12.69 -11.46 -14.62
N LEU A 120 11.38 -11.31 -14.87
CA LEU A 120 10.88 -10.22 -15.71
C LEU A 120 11.19 -8.85 -15.08
N ASN A 121 11.36 -7.83 -15.92
CA ASN A 121 11.40 -6.45 -15.46
C ASN A 121 10.04 -6.08 -14.83
N PRO A 122 9.98 -5.46 -13.63
CA PRO A 122 8.74 -4.94 -13.05
C PRO A 122 7.88 -4.11 -14.02
N ASP A 123 8.52 -3.40 -14.95
CA ASP A 123 7.88 -2.59 -15.99
C ASP A 123 7.16 -3.44 -17.07
N ASP A 124 7.60 -4.67 -17.30
CA ASP A 124 7.05 -5.57 -18.32
C ASP A 124 5.83 -6.38 -17.80
N CYS A 125 5.51 -6.26 -16.51
CA CYS A 125 4.52 -7.10 -15.83
C CYS A 125 3.12 -6.46 -15.83
N LYS A 126 2.19 -7.09 -16.58
CA LYS A 126 0.87 -6.55 -16.97
C LYS A 126 -0.19 -6.43 -15.84
N GLN A 127 0.06 -6.91 -14.62
CA GLN A 127 -0.92 -6.92 -13.52
C GLN A 127 -0.26 -6.94 -12.13
N GLY A 128 0.03 -5.81 -11.52
CA GLY A 128 0.38 -5.84 -10.08
C GLY A 128 1.84 -6.18 -9.72
N GLY A 129 2.55 -6.96 -10.51
CA GLY A 129 3.94 -7.34 -10.22
C GLY A 129 4.37 -8.52 -11.07
N CYS A 130 5.67 -8.83 -11.09
CA CYS A 130 6.19 -10.05 -11.73
C CYS A 130 6.10 -11.26 -10.81
N SER A 131 5.47 -11.07 -9.66
CA SER A 131 5.32 -12.07 -8.64
C SER A 131 4.19 -11.69 -7.68
N LYS A 132 3.59 -12.69 -7.07
CA LYS A 132 2.55 -12.52 -6.05
C LYS A 132 2.72 -13.60 -4.99
N LEU A 133 2.75 -13.19 -3.73
CA LEU A 133 2.58 -14.07 -2.58
C LEU A 133 1.12 -14.02 -2.15
N VAL A 134 0.52 -15.17 -1.87
CA VAL A 134 -0.79 -15.25 -1.25
C VAL A 134 -0.72 -16.07 0.02
N VAL A 135 -1.32 -15.52 1.08
CA VAL A 135 -1.45 -16.14 2.39
C VAL A 135 -2.94 -16.36 2.68
N VAL A 136 -3.33 -17.58 3.02
CA VAL A 136 -4.73 -17.89 3.37
C VAL A 136 -4.82 -18.38 4.80
N THR A 137 -5.56 -17.65 5.61
CA THR A 137 -5.82 -17.98 7.00
C THR A 137 -7.27 -18.43 7.21
N ARG A 138 -7.46 -19.38 8.13
CA ARG A 138 -8.76 -19.73 8.68
C ARG A 138 -8.87 -19.13 10.08
N GLU A 139 -9.81 -18.24 10.26
CA GLU A 139 -10.04 -17.46 11.47
C GLU A 139 -11.32 -17.95 12.14
N LYS A 140 -11.22 -18.39 13.39
CA LYS A 140 -12.38 -18.91 14.14
C LYS A 140 -12.69 -18.04 15.34
N TRP A 141 -14.00 -17.83 15.53
CA TRP A 141 -14.58 -17.19 16.71
C TRP A 141 -15.42 -18.22 17.46
N LEU A 142 -14.89 -18.73 18.57
CA LEU A 142 -15.46 -19.85 19.33
C LEU A 142 -16.83 -19.50 19.90
N ALA A 143 -17.04 -18.26 20.33
CA ALA A 143 -18.28 -17.85 20.98
C ALA A 143 -19.51 -17.89 20.05
N THR A 144 -19.32 -17.68 18.74
CA THR A 144 -20.40 -17.70 17.74
C THR A 144 -20.33 -18.93 16.84
N GLY A 145 -19.22 -19.68 16.88
CA GLY A 145 -18.93 -20.75 15.94
C GLY A 145 -18.61 -20.24 14.52
N GLN A 146 -18.38 -18.93 14.36
CA GLN A 146 -18.04 -18.37 13.06
C GLN A 146 -16.64 -18.84 12.64
N ASP A 147 -16.53 -19.25 11.38
CA ASP A 147 -15.32 -19.74 10.74
C ASP A 147 -15.18 -19.01 9.40
N THR A 148 -14.08 -18.29 9.20
CA THR A 148 -13.86 -17.43 8.04
C THR A 148 -12.53 -17.76 7.39
N LEU A 149 -12.53 -17.94 6.07
CA LEU A 149 -11.30 -18.02 5.29
C LEU A 149 -10.96 -16.61 4.81
N ARG A 150 -9.79 -16.11 5.23
CA ARG A 150 -9.22 -14.86 4.74
C ARG A 150 -8.09 -15.17 3.77
N LYS A 151 -8.04 -14.42 2.68
CA LYS A 151 -6.97 -14.46 1.68
C LYS A 151 -6.34 -13.08 1.61
N THR A 152 -5.04 -12.99 1.87
CA THR A 152 -4.25 -11.76 1.76
C THR A 152 -3.26 -11.91 0.60
N GLU A 153 -3.21 -10.93 -0.32
CA GLU A 153 -2.42 -11.00 -1.55
C GLU A 153 -1.35 -9.90 -1.61
N PHE A 154 -0.08 -10.30 -1.50
CA PHE A 154 1.05 -9.40 -1.58
C PHE A 154 1.69 -9.46 -2.96
N TYR A 155 1.86 -8.31 -3.60
CA TYR A 155 2.48 -8.22 -4.91
C TYR A 155 3.93 -7.73 -4.78
N GLY A 156 4.88 -8.60 -5.09
CA GLY A 156 6.30 -8.30 -4.91
C GLY A 156 6.93 -7.63 -6.15
N ASN A 157 7.80 -6.64 -5.92
CA ASN A 157 8.52 -5.91 -6.99
C ASN A 157 10.02 -5.69 -6.73
N ILE A 158 10.59 -6.18 -5.63
CA ILE A 158 12.01 -5.95 -5.35
C ILE A 158 12.85 -6.99 -6.09
N ILE A 159 13.20 -6.62 -7.32
CA ILE A 159 14.05 -7.41 -8.20
C ILE A 159 15.41 -6.73 -8.28
N HIS A 160 16.40 -7.21 -7.52
CA HIS A 160 17.78 -6.70 -7.66
C HIS A 160 18.38 -7.30 -8.94
N ASN A 161 18.76 -6.45 -9.91
CA ASN A 161 19.39 -6.84 -11.18
C ASN A 161 18.70 -8.02 -11.92
N GLN A 162 17.38 -8.14 -11.81
CA GLN A 162 16.62 -9.24 -12.45
C GLN A 162 17.02 -10.65 -11.98
N CYS A 163 17.68 -10.79 -10.84
CA CYS A 163 18.19 -12.07 -10.34
C CYS A 163 17.75 -12.46 -8.92
N ILE A 164 17.29 -11.53 -8.09
CA ILE A 164 16.84 -11.83 -6.72
C ILE A 164 15.42 -11.33 -6.55
N PHE A 165 14.52 -12.23 -6.17
CA PHE A 165 13.16 -11.94 -5.76
C PHE A 165 13.03 -12.20 -4.25
N GLN A 166 13.08 -11.12 -3.48
CA GLN A 166 13.03 -11.14 -2.03
C GLN A 166 12.12 -10.03 -1.54
N ASP A 167 11.33 -10.33 -0.50
CA ASP A 167 10.53 -9.34 0.19
C ASP A 167 10.49 -9.61 1.69
N GLU A 168 10.22 -8.58 2.48
CA GLU A 168 9.92 -8.66 3.91
C GLU A 168 8.60 -7.96 4.17
N ILE A 169 7.56 -8.76 4.34
CA ILE A 169 6.18 -8.32 4.39
C ILE A 169 5.72 -8.27 5.83
N CYS A 170 5.02 -7.19 6.18
CA CYS A 170 4.33 -7.06 7.45
C CYS A 170 2.90 -7.62 7.35
N PHE A 171 2.54 -8.56 8.23
CA PHE A 171 1.25 -9.24 8.28
C PHE A 171 0.63 -9.15 9.69
N PRO A 172 -0.18 -8.13 9.99
CA PRO A 172 -0.90 -8.03 11.25
C PRO A 172 -2.06 -9.03 11.38
N THR A 173 -1.98 -9.95 12.34
CA THR A 173 -3.10 -10.84 12.67
C THR A 173 -4.18 -10.12 13.47
N SER A 174 -5.44 -10.36 13.14
CA SER A 174 -6.61 -9.81 13.84
C SER A 174 -6.83 -10.44 15.23
N LYS A 175 -7.78 -9.87 15.99
CA LYS A 175 -8.29 -10.48 17.22
C LYS A 175 -9.26 -11.59 16.85
N TRP A 176 -8.78 -12.82 16.77
CA TRP A 176 -9.60 -14.04 16.69
C TRP A 176 -9.19 -15.03 17.77
N ASP A 177 -10.05 -15.99 18.12
CA ASP A 177 -9.72 -17.00 19.14
C ASP A 177 -8.66 -17.98 18.64
N SER A 178 -8.65 -18.25 17.33
CA SER A 178 -7.60 -19.01 16.66
C SER A 178 -7.49 -18.61 15.20
N ILE A 179 -6.26 -18.45 14.74
CA ILE A 179 -5.92 -18.11 13.35
C ILE A 179 -5.01 -19.21 12.84
N TYR A 180 -5.44 -19.91 11.80
CA TYR A 180 -4.70 -21.02 11.23
C TYR A 180 -4.21 -20.63 9.85
N LEU A 181 -2.91 -20.71 9.60
CA LEU A 181 -2.40 -20.62 8.25
C LEU A 181 -2.78 -21.90 7.50
N THR A 182 -3.70 -21.80 6.55
CA THR A 182 -4.29 -22.94 5.84
C THR A 182 -3.76 -23.18 4.44
N ASP A 183 -3.29 -22.11 3.78
CA ASP A 183 -2.73 -22.20 2.43
C ASP A 183 -1.74 -21.05 2.21
N TRP A 184 -0.80 -21.30 1.31
CA TRP A 184 0.26 -20.35 0.98
C TRP A 184 0.82 -20.69 -0.38
N TRP A 185 0.90 -19.70 -1.27
CA TRP A 185 1.60 -19.89 -2.54
C TRP A 185 2.25 -18.63 -3.08
N TRP A 186 3.26 -18.83 -3.93
CA TRP A 186 3.77 -17.82 -4.82
C TRP A 186 3.35 -18.10 -6.25
N GLU A 187 3.10 -17.02 -6.98
CA GLU A 187 3.00 -16.98 -8.43
C GLU A 187 4.19 -16.17 -8.92
N VAL A 188 5.02 -16.75 -9.78
CA VAL A 188 6.30 -16.17 -10.21
C VAL A 188 6.35 -16.14 -11.74
N TYR A 189 6.65 -14.98 -12.31
CA TYR A 189 6.86 -14.82 -13.75
C TYR A 189 8.35 -14.70 -14.07
N LEU A 190 8.81 -15.55 -14.99
CA LEU A 190 10.20 -15.65 -15.39
C LEU A 190 10.41 -14.97 -16.74
N ASN A 191 11.62 -14.47 -16.99
CA ASN A 191 11.94 -13.79 -18.25
C ASN A 191 12.08 -14.82 -19.39
N PRO A 192 11.26 -14.74 -20.47
CA PRO A 192 11.40 -15.62 -21.63
C PRO A 192 12.72 -15.49 -22.38
N LEU A 193 13.43 -14.36 -22.19
CA LEU A 193 14.72 -14.06 -22.80
C LEU A 193 15.91 -14.44 -21.89
N ALA A 194 15.65 -15.10 -20.76
CA ALA A 194 16.70 -15.51 -19.84
C ALA A 194 17.71 -16.48 -20.51
N PRO A 195 18.97 -16.52 -20.02
CA PRO A 195 19.98 -17.44 -20.52
C PRO A 195 19.52 -18.91 -20.50
N ALA A 196 19.98 -19.73 -21.46
CA ALA A 196 19.56 -21.14 -21.57
C ALA A 196 19.94 -22.00 -20.35
N ASN A 197 20.91 -21.57 -19.56
CA ASN A 197 21.33 -22.20 -18.32
C ASN A 197 20.64 -21.63 -17.07
N ALA A 198 19.68 -20.71 -17.24
CA ALA A 198 18.97 -20.08 -16.13
C ALA A 198 18.20 -21.11 -15.29
N ARG A 199 18.20 -20.88 -13.98
CA ARG A 199 17.50 -21.72 -13.00
C ARG A 199 16.78 -20.84 -11.98
N LEU A 200 15.69 -21.35 -11.42
CA LEU A 200 14.99 -20.76 -10.28
C LEU A 200 15.42 -21.52 -9.03
N SER A 201 16.08 -20.81 -8.12
CA SER A 201 16.49 -21.31 -6.82
C SER A 201 15.55 -20.79 -5.74
N TYR A 202 15.38 -21.57 -4.68
CA TYR A 202 14.60 -21.22 -3.51
C TYR A 202 15.49 -21.33 -2.28
N ASP A 203 15.75 -20.21 -1.63
CA ASP A 203 16.65 -20.16 -0.47
C ASP A 203 15.91 -20.35 0.85
N GLY A 204 14.59 -20.16 0.84
CA GLY A 204 13.76 -20.33 2.02
C GLY A 204 12.64 -19.30 2.11
N ALA A 205 11.70 -19.60 3.00
CA ALA A 205 10.67 -18.69 3.44
C ALA A 205 10.36 -18.98 4.90
N TRP A 206 10.11 -17.93 5.65
CA TRP A 206 9.83 -18.02 7.07
C TRP A 206 8.99 -16.83 7.50
N GLY A 207 8.26 -17.01 8.57
CA GLY A 207 7.56 -15.91 9.22
C GLY A 207 7.65 -16.04 10.71
N TYR A 208 7.75 -14.90 11.37
CA TYR A 208 7.94 -14.80 12.81
C TYR A 208 7.20 -13.57 13.33
N PRO A 209 6.61 -13.63 14.53
CA PRO A 209 6.06 -12.45 15.16
C PRO A 209 7.21 -11.51 15.48
N GLN A 210 7.04 -10.23 15.18
CA GLN A 210 8.00 -9.22 15.55
C GLN A 210 7.96 -9.00 17.07
N ASP A 211 9.13 -9.05 17.71
CA ASP A 211 9.25 -8.91 19.17
C ASP A 211 9.11 -7.45 19.65
N PHE A 212 9.51 -6.47 18.82
CA PHE A 212 9.55 -5.05 19.18
C PHE A 212 8.37 -4.28 18.58
N VAL A 213 7.16 -4.68 18.99
CA VAL A 213 5.91 -4.05 18.55
C VAL A 213 5.13 -3.54 19.75
N SER A 214 4.89 -2.23 19.74
CA SER A 214 4.03 -1.55 20.70
C SER A 214 2.57 -1.88 20.40
N LYS A 215 1.92 -2.66 21.26
CA LYS A 215 0.49 -2.96 21.13
C LYS A 215 -0.32 -1.79 21.67
N VAL A 216 -1.20 -1.24 20.85
CA VAL A 216 -2.06 -0.10 21.19
C VAL A 216 -3.48 -0.61 21.40
N ASP A 217 -3.73 -1.13 22.59
CA ASP A 217 -5.06 -1.57 23.07
C ASP A 217 -5.84 -0.41 23.71
N GLU A 218 -5.16 0.47 24.44
CA GLU A 218 -5.71 1.70 24.98
C GLU A 218 -4.76 2.89 24.75
N LEU A 219 -5.32 4.09 24.78
CA LEU A 219 -4.55 5.32 24.70
C LEU A 219 -4.41 5.98 26.06
N LEU A 220 -3.19 6.39 26.38
CA LEU A 220 -2.94 7.26 27.53
C LEU A 220 -3.43 8.67 27.23
N PRO A 221 -4.02 9.37 28.22
CA PRO A 221 -4.29 10.79 28.10
C PRO A 221 -3.00 11.59 27.88
N ILE A 222 -3.04 12.53 26.94
CA ILE A 222 -1.95 13.42 26.63
C ILE A 222 -1.83 14.45 27.76
N THR A 223 -0.74 14.38 28.50
CA THR A 223 -0.42 15.29 29.62
C THR A 223 0.55 16.40 29.23
N LYS A 224 0.95 16.46 27.95
CA LYS A 224 1.84 17.52 27.46
C LYS A 224 1.16 18.89 27.57
N PRO A 225 1.93 19.95 27.88
CA PRO A 225 1.39 21.32 27.91
C PRO A 225 0.79 21.72 26.56
N VAL A 226 -0.45 22.21 26.59
CA VAL A 226 -1.08 22.88 25.46
C VAL A 226 -0.56 24.31 25.39
N ILE A 227 -0.03 24.71 24.23
CA ILE A 227 0.51 26.05 23.98
C ILE A 227 -0.24 26.63 22.79
N ASN A 228 -0.84 27.81 22.96
CA ASN A 228 -1.64 28.48 21.92
C ASN A 228 -2.70 27.57 21.28
N ASN A 229 -3.44 26.82 22.11
CA ASN A 229 -4.44 25.83 21.68
C ASN A 229 -3.89 24.73 20.77
N ALA A 230 -2.60 24.40 20.86
CA ALA A 230 -2.00 23.30 20.12
C ALA A 230 -1.11 22.44 21.00
N VAL A 231 -0.94 21.18 20.61
CA VAL A 231 0.01 20.25 21.24
C VAL A 231 0.56 19.28 20.20
N GLU A 232 1.87 19.05 20.26
CA GLU A 232 2.55 18.07 19.41
C GLU A 232 3.02 16.87 20.24
N ILE A 233 2.65 15.68 19.77
CA ILE A 233 2.95 14.41 20.40
C ILE A 233 3.67 13.47 19.43
N LEU A 234 4.29 12.46 20.02
CA LEU A 234 4.89 11.31 19.35
C LEU A 234 4.18 10.05 19.86
N PRO A 235 4.20 8.92 19.13
CA PRO A 235 3.46 7.72 19.48
C PRO A 235 3.68 7.23 20.91
N TYR A 236 4.92 7.27 21.43
CA TYR A 236 5.22 6.84 22.79
C TYR A 236 4.54 7.69 23.90
N HIS A 237 4.01 8.86 23.58
CA HIS A 237 3.27 9.69 24.56
C HIS A 237 1.83 9.23 24.77
N MET A 238 1.27 8.47 23.83
CA MET A 238 -0.13 8.05 23.86
C MET A 238 -0.30 6.55 24.13
N VAL A 239 0.79 5.80 24.33
CA VAL A 239 0.73 4.35 24.58
C VAL A 239 1.33 4.01 25.95
N PRO A 240 0.78 3.00 26.67
CA PRO A 240 1.27 2.62 27.99
C PRO A 240 2.66 2.00 27.94
N GLN A 241 2.98 1.28 26.85
CA GLN A 241 4.27 0.66 26.63
C GLN A 241 4.70 0.89 25.20
N SER A 242 5.86 1.51 25.04
CA SER A 242 6.49 1.75 23.74
C SER A 242 7.74 0.88 23.61
N PHE A 243 7.73 -0.01 22.63
CA PHE A 243 8.83 -0.86 22.22
C PHE A 243 9.04 -0.67 20.71
N GLY A 244 10.24 -0.19 20.34
CA GLY A 244 10.61 0.00 18.94
C GLY A 244 9.83 1.11 18.22
N SER A 245 9.89 1.07 16.89
CA SER A 245 9.22 2.01 15.99
C SER A 245 7.87 1.51 15.48
N ASN A 246 7.49 0.26 15.76
CA ASN A 246 6.30 -0.37 15.20
C ASN A 246 5.16 -0.37 16.21
N TYR A 247 3.99 0.10 15.80
CA TYR A 247 2.80 0.22 16.62
C TYR A 247 1.64 -0.53 15.99
N LEU A 248 1.14 -1.57 16.66
CA LEU A 248 -0.02 -2.34 16.22
C LEU A 248 -1.27 -1.88 16.98
N VAL A 249 -2.17 -1.19 16.29
CA VAL A 249 -3.44 -0.70 16.84
C VAL A 249 -4.45 -1.84 16.88
N LEU A 250 -4.81 -2.25 18.08
CA LEU A 250 -5.60 -3.45 18.32
C LEU A 250 -7.09 -3.15 18.41
N HIS A 251 -7.91 -4.03 17.84
CA HIS A 251 -9.33 -4.12 18.16
C HIS A 251 -9.49 -4.84 19.49
N SER A 252 -9.83 -4.08 20.52
CA SER A 252 -9.92 -4.51 21.93
C SER A 252 -11.34 -4.80 22.38
N LYS A 253 -12.37 -4.27 21.70
CA LYS A 253 -13.78 -4.45 22.06
C LYS A 253 -14.24 -5.90 21.98
N SER A 254 -15.20 -6.26 22.83
CA SER A 254 -15.86 -7.57 22.79
C SER A 254 -16.60 -7.77 21.46
N GLY A 255 -16.55 -9.00 20.91
CA GLY A 255 -17.21 -9.36 19.65
C GLY A 255 -16.30 -9.28 18.43
N ILE A 256 -16.83 -9.72 17.28
CA ILE A 256 -16.10 -9.79 16.02
C ILE A 256 -15.93 -8.38 15.44
N PRO A 257 -14.72 -8.00 14.97
CA PRO A 257 -14.51 -6.74 14.26
C PRO A 257 -15.48 -6.62 13.07
N SER A 258 -16.25 -5.53 13.04
CA SER A 258 -17.25 -5.31 11.98
C SER A 258 -17.61 -3.82 11.91
N PRO A 259 -18.34 -3.36 10.86
CA PRO A 259 -18.80 -1.98 10.79
C PRO A 259 -19.68 -1.57 11.98
N GLN A 260 -20.39 -2.52 12.60
CA GLN A 260 -21.25 -2.30 13.77
C GLN A 260 -20.48 -2.45 15.10
N ASN A 261 -19.33 -3.12 15.09
CA ASN A 261 -18.47 -3.32 16.25
C ASN A 261 -17.08 -2.74 15.96
N ARG A 262 -17.00 -1.41 15.86
CA ARG A 262 -15.74 -0.67 15.66
C ARG A 262 -15.06 -0.36 16.97
N ASP A 263 -13.74 -0.36 16.98
CA ASP A 263 -12.93 0.05 18.12
C ASP A 263 -12.10 1.31 17.83
N ASP A 264 -12.79 2.44 17.82
CA ASP A 264 -12.18 3.75 17.66
C ASP A 264 -11.46 4.16 18.97
N LYS A 265 -10.16 4.42 18.89
CA LYS A 265 -9.28 4.83 19.98
C LYS A 265 -9.36 6.34 20.19
N VAL A 266 -9.91 6.75 21.33
CA VAL A 266 -10.14 8.17 21.63
C VAL A 266 -8.85 8.84 22.13
N VAL A 267 -8.37 9.83 21.39
CA VAL A 267 -7.22 10.66 21.73
C VAL A 267 -7.68 11.74 22.70
N THR A 268 -7.26 11.65 23.97
CA THR A 268 -7.73 12.53 25.05
C THR A 268 -6.62 13.43 25.59
N LEU A 269 -6.97 14.63 26.05
CA LEU A 269 -6.08 15.55 26.78
C LEU A 269 -6.34 15.44 28.28
N SER A 270 -5.29 15.59 29.10
CA SER A 270 -5.41 15.65 30.56
C SER A 270 -4.54 16.79 31.14
N PRO A 271 -5.15 17.83 31.74
CA PRO A 271 -6.59 18.08 31.81
C PRO A 271 -7.22 18.32 30.43
N ASN A 272 -8.51 17.98 30.28
CA ASN A 272 -9.25 18.24 29.04
C ASN A 272 -9.67 19.72 29.00
N PRO A 273 -9.28 20.52 28.01
CA PRO A 273 -9.62 21.95 28.00
C PRO A 273 -11.05 22.20 27.47
N ALA A 274 -11.66 23.29 27.95
CA ALA A 274 -12.97 23.78 27.48
C ALA A 274 -12.92 24.52 26.12
N THR A 275 -11.74 24.60 25.50
CA THR A 275 -11.53 25.16 24.16
C THR A 275 -11.01 24.09 23.22
N VAL A 276 -11.30 24.24 21.92
CA VAL A 276 -10.73 23.37 20.88
C VAL A 276 -9.20 23.47 20.92
N VAL A 277 -8.56 22.33 20.74
CA VAL A 277 -7.09 22.19 20.70
C VAL A 277 -6.74 21.40 19.45
N ASP A 278 -5.69 21.84 18.76
CA ASP A 278 -5.08 21.13 17.64
C ASP A 278 -4.03 20.14 18.17
N ILE A 279 -4.36 18.85 18.14
CA ILE A 279 -3.48 17.76 18.57
C ILE A 279 -2.77 17.21 17.34
N THR A 280 -1.44 17.24 17.30
CA THR A 280 -0.65 16.68 16.18
C THR A 280 0.17 15.49 16.62
N LEU A 281 -0.13 14.30 16.10
CA LEU A 281 0.67 13.09 16.21
C LEU A 281 1.70 13.05 15.07
N LYS A 282 2.98 13.22 15.40
CA LYS A 282 4.07 13.17 14.43
C LYS A 282 4.64 11.76 14.29
N LEU A 283 4.74 11.28 13.06
CA LEU A 283 5.43 10.04 12.67
C LEU A 283 6.69 10.44 11.92
N ASN A 284 7.86 10.27 12.55
CA ASN A 284 9.14 10.60 11.91
C ASN A 284 9.80 9.32 11.36
N TYR A 285 9.75 8.25 12.14
CA TYR A 285 10.29 6.93 11.81
C TYR A 285 9.37 5.80 12.26
N GLU A 286 8.30 6.14 12.97
CA GLU A 286 7.36 5.20 13.54
C GLU A 286 6.35 4.72 12.49
N SER A 287 6.08 3.42 12.51
CA SER A 287 5.13 2.77 11.63
C SER A 287 3.89 2.31 12.39
N PHE A 288 2.71 2.69 11.90
CA PHE A 288 1.44 2.24 12.45
C PHE A 288 0.82 1.15 11.57
N TYR A 289 0.41 0.07 12.22
CA TYR A 289 -0.32 -1.05 11.65
C TYR A 289 -1.70 -1.07 12.31
N PHE A 290 -2.76 -0.88 11.54
CA PHE A 290 -4.12 -0.89 12.08
C PHE A 290 -4.76 -2.25 11.85
N GLN A 291 -5.30 -2.85 12.91
CA GLN A 291 -6.25 -3.95 12.75
C GLN A 291 -7.58 -3.43 12.19
N GLU A 292 -8.36 -4.35 11.65
CA GLU A 292 -9.67 -4.09 11.05
C GLU A 292 -10.60 -3.33 12.00
N TYR A 293 -11.33 -2.37 11.44
CA TYR A 293 -12.32 -1.57 12.19
C TYR A 293 -11.75 -0.81 13.41
N THR A 294 -10.48 -0.43 13.37
CA THR A 294 -9.84 0.48 14.33
C THR A 294 -9.52 1.83 13.69
N ALA A 295 -9.48 2.89 14.49
CA ALA A 295 -9.08 4.23 14.06
C ALA A 295 -8.70 5.09 15.27
N PHE A 296 -8.00 6.20 15.04
CA PHE A 296 -7.88 7.26 16.05
C PHE A 296 -9.00 8.29 15.85
N VAL A 297 -9.62 8.71 16.95
CA VAL A 297 -10.64 9.77 16.95
C VAL A 297 -10.35 10.79 18.04
N PRO A 298 -10.50 12.10 17.79
CA PRO A 298 -10.31 13.11 18.82
C PRO A 298 -11.36 12.98 19.94
N SER A 299 -11.01 13.38 21.16
CA SER A 299 -11.99 13.54 22.23
C SER A 299 -12.86 14.79 22.06
N LEU A 300 -13.98 14.81 22.78
CA LEU A 300 -14.81 16.02 22.94
C LEU A 300 -14.07 17.06 23.79
N VAL A 301 -14.32 18.33 23.46
CA VAL A 301 -13.94 19.48 24.28
C VAL A 301 -14.68 19.42 25.62
N GLU A 302 -14.03 19.81 26.71
CA GLU A 302 -14.65 19.80 28.04
C GLU A 302 -15.95 20.62 28.03
N GLY A 303 -17.03 20.00 28.54
CA GLY A 303 -18.35 20.62 28.60
C GLY A 303 -19.12 20.66 27.28
N SER A 304 -18.64 20.02 26.22
CA SER A 304 -19.36 19.89 24.95
C SER A 304 -19.79 18.46 24.65
N ASP A 305 -21.00 18.32 24.11
CA ASP A 305 -21.53 17.03 23.62
C ASP A 305 -21.33 16.83 22.10
N THR A 306 -20.81 17.86 21.40
CA THR A 306 -20.72 17.87 19.93
C THR A 306 -19.38 18.36 19.39
N LEU A 307 -18.71 19.27 20.10
CA LEU A 307 -17.47 19.87 19.66
C LEU A 307 -16.28 18.98 20.03
N HIS A 308 -15.51 18.56 19.02
CA HIS A 308 -14.32 17.75 19.19
C HIS A 308 -13.06 18.61 19.10
N HIS A 309 -11.96 18.15 19.71
CA HIS A 309 -10.63 18.65 19.36
C HIS A 309 -10.31 18.32 17.90
N HIS A 310 -9.32 19.00 17.32
CA HIS A 310 -8.80 18.60 16.02
C HIS A 310 -7.63 17.64 16.22
N PHE A 311 -7.54 16.61 15.38
CA PHE A 311 -6.49 15.61 15.47
C PHE A 311 -5.79 15.46 14.12
N THR A 312 -4.49 15.76 14.06
CA THR A 312 -3.67 15.63 12.87
C THR A 312 -2.70 14.46 13.03
N ILE A 313 -2.75 13.48 12.13
CA ILE A 313 -1.68 12.52 11.93
C ILE A 313 -0.73 13.12 10.90
N LEU A 314 0.47 13.51 11.32
CA LEU A 314 1.52 14.05 10.45
C LEU A 314 2.52 12.94 10.12
N GLN A 315 2.54 12.49 8.87
CA GLN A 315 3.54 11.55 8.37
C GLN A 315 4.71 12.33 7.74
N GLU A 316 5.83 12.41 8.45
CA GLU A 316 7.06 13.11 8.08
C GLU A 316 8.23 12.12 8.07
N GLY A 317 8.04 11.02 7.33
CA GLY A 317 8.84 9.81 7.38
C GLY A 317 7.99 8.65 7.92
N GLY A 318 8.63 7.55 8.30
CA GLY A 318 7.93 6.32 8.70
C GLY A 318 7.05 5.72 7.58
N ASP A 319 6.68 4.46 7.73
CA ASP A 319 5.82 3.77 6.78
C ASP A 319 4.47 3.46 7.43
N MET A 320 3.38 3.61 6.68
CA MET A 320 2.06 3.19 7.12
C MET A 320 1.65 1.97 6.31
N CYS A 321 1.46 0.83 6.97
CA CYS A 321 1.03 -0.39 6.29
C CYS A 321 -0.42 -0.73 6.68
N LEU A 322 -1.25 -0.99 5.68
CA LEU A 322 -2.68 -1.27 5.83
C LEU A 322 -3.00 -2.65 5.23
N GLU A 323 -3.54 -3.56 6.04
CA GLU A 323 -3.86 -4.91 5.55
C GLU A 323 -5.30 -5.04 5.02
N VAL A 324 -6.31 -4.54 5.75
CA VAL A 324 -7.75 -4.64 5.38
C VAL A 324 -8.53 -3.43 5.95
N ILE A 325 -9.67 -3.05 5.32
CA ILE A 325 -10.72 -2.08 5.73
C ILE A 325 -10.72 -1.71 7.24
N ASP A 326 -10.72 -0.47 7.75
CA ASP A 326 -10.85 0.91 7.26
C ASP A 326 -10.19 1.79 8.34
N VAL A 327 -9.13 2.54 8.02
CA VAL A 327 -8.81 3.71 8.84
C VAL A 327 -9.84 4.77 8.47
N ARG A 328 -10.90 4.88 9.29
CA ARG A 328 -11.95 5.86 9.08
C ARG A 328 -11.58 7.14 9.79
N MET A 329 -11.35 8.19 9.02
CA MET A 329 -11.10 9.53 9.57
C MET A 329 -12.37 10.37 9.47
N GLY A 330 -12.77 11.01 10.56
CA GLY A 330 -13.96 11.87 10.63
C GLY A 330 -13.77 13.01 11.61
N SER A 331 -14.69 13.98 11.60
CA SER A 331 -14.88 14.99 12.65
C SER A 331 -13.59 15.66 13.17
N GLY A 332 -12.97 16.52 12.37
CA GLY A 332 -11.78 17.28 12.79
C GLY A 332 -10.48 16.48 12.72
N THR A 333 -10.51 15.28 12.13
CA THR A 333 -9.31 14.49 11.87
C THR A 333 -8.66 14.88 10.54
N LYS A 334 -7.36 15.12 10.54
CA LYS A 334 -6.55 15.43 9.38
C LYS A 334 -5.42 14.42 9.25
N TYR A 335 -5.17 13.92 8.05
CA TYR A 335 -3.95 13.19 7.73
C TYR A 335 -3.10 14.06 6.81
N LEU A 336 -1.92 14.45 7.27
CA LEU A 336 -0.99 15.31 6.56
C LEU A 336 0.26 14.51 6.17
N TYR A 337 0.43 14.28 4.88
CA TYR A 337 1.59 13.60 4.32
C TYR A 337 2.68 14.61 3.93
N LYS A 338 3.92 14.33 4.32
CA LYS A 338 5.14 14.99 3.83
C LYS A 338 6.11 14.02 3.16
N SER A 339 6.35 12.86 3.76
CA SER A 339 7.29 11.85 3.28
C SER A 339 7.03 10.48 3.92
N GLY A 340 7.66 9.41 3.40
CA GLY A 340 7.43 8.02 3.81
C GLY A 340 6.55 7.26 2.82
N ASN A 341 6.20 6.00 3.12
CA ASN A 341 5.36 5.17 2.25
C ASN A 341 3.99 4.87 2.85
N ILE A 342 3.02 4.57 1.99
CA ILE A 342 1.73 3.97 2.36
C ILE A 342 1.60 2.66 1.60
N ASP A 343 1.77 1.56 2.32
CA ASP A 343 1.75 0.22 1.74
C ASP A 343 0.41 -0.45 2.00
N PHE A 344 -0.17 -1.03 0.95
CA PHE A 344 -1.43 -1.76 1.00
C PHE A 344 -1.15 -3.23 0.77
N ALA A 345 -1.60 -4.08 1.70
CA ALA A 345 -1.45 -5.53 1.57
C ALA A 345 -2.50 -6.17 0.66
N ASP A 346 -3.53 -5.41 0.26
CA ASP A 346 -4.61 -5.89 -0.60
C ASP A 346 -5.31 -4.72 -1.31
N LYS A 347 -6.03 -5.02 -2.39
CA LYS A 347 -6.94 -4.11 -3.09
C LYS A 347 -8.08 -3.62 -2.20
N THR A 348 -8.44 -4.34 -1.13
CA THR A 348 -9.51 -3.95 -0.20
C THR A 348 -9.02 -3.16 1.03
N ALA A 349 -7.71 -2.99 1.20
CA ALA A 349 -7.17 -2.14 2.26
C ALA A 349 -7.54 -0.68 2.00
N CYS A 350 -8.16 0.01 2.96
CA CYS A 350 -8.81 1.29 2.71
C CYS A 350 -8.49 2.35 3.78
N ILE A 351 -8.16 3.57 3.34
CA ILE A 351 -8.26 4.77 4.17
C ILE A 351 -9.52 5.51 3.75
N PHE A 352 -10.45 5.67 4.68
CA PHE A 352 -11.77 6.19 4.40
C PHE A 352 -11.99 7.53 5.11
N PHE A 353 -11.95 8.62 4.36
CA PHE A 353 -12.18 9.97 4.87
C PHE A 353 -13.66 10.30 4.79
N LYS A 354 -14.21 10.75 5.91
CA LYS A 354 -15.61 11.17 6.05
C LYS A 354 -15.73 12.68 6.21
N LYS A 355 -16.98 13.15 6.25
CA LYS A 355 -17.32 14.54 6.54
C LYS A 355 -16.52 15.11 7.70
N GLY A 356 -15.91 16.27 7.45
CA GLY A 356 -15.10 16.99 8.42
C GLY A 356 -13.68 16.44 8.61
N ALA A 357 -13.28 15.41 7.87
CA ALA A 357 -11.89 14.99 7.78
C ALA A 357 -11.20 15.58 6.55
N SER A 358 -9.86 15.68 6.61
CA SER A 358 -9.04 16.04 5.44
C SER A 358 -7.86 15.09 5.22
N PHE A 359 -7.60 14.82 3.94
CA PHE A 359 -6.38 14.21 3.46
C PHE A 359 -5.53 15.29 2.78
N GLU A 360 -4.36 15.60 3.32
CA GLU A 360 -3.54 16.70 2.85
C GLU A 360 -2.13 16.21 2.49
N ILE A 361 -1.64 16.65 1.34
CA ILE A 361 -0.25 16.46 0.90
C ILE A 361 0.42 17.82 1.02
N ALA A 362 1.50 17.89 1.81
CA ALA A 362 2.21 19.13 2.06
C ALA A 362 2.89 19.69 0.80
N ASP A 363 3.21 20.98 0.81
CA ASP A 363 3.89 21.66 -0.28
C ASP A 363 5.18 20.93 -0.69
N GLY A 364 5.41 20.81 -2.01
CA GLY A 364 6.55 20.13 -2.61
C GLY A 364 6.67 18.62 -2.32
N SER A 365 5.68 18.01 -1.66
CA SER A 365 5.71 16.58 -1.31
C SER A 365 5.17 15.72 -2.45
N HIS A 366 5.69 14.49 -2.56
CA HIS A 366 5.33 13.56 -3.64
C HIS A 366 4.81 12.25 -3.03
N LEU A 367 3.50 12.05 -3.10
CA LEU A 367 2.86 10.84 -2.59
C LEU A 367 2.51 9.91 -3.74
N PHE A 368 2.96 8.66 -3.64
CA PHE A 368 2.45 7.53 -4.39
C PHE A 368 1.42 6.80 -3.52
N TYR A 369 0.15 6.87 -3.90
CA TYR A 369 -0.95 6.23 -3.20
C TYR A 369 -1.42 5.00 -3.97
N GLY A 370 -1.24 3.85 -3.36
CA GLY A 370 -1.55 2.56 -3.99
C GLY A 370 -0.52 2.19 -5.05
N TYR A 371 -0.63 0.97 -5.54
CA TYR A 371 0.24 0.45 -6.59
C TYR A 371 -0.50 -0.65 -7.34
N LYS A 372 -0.68 -0.47 -8.65
CA LYS A 372 -1.30 -1.43 -9.56
C LYS A 372 -2.67 -1.95 -9.07
N SER A 373 -3.55 -1.01 -8.73
CA SER A 373 -4.89 -1.19 -8.13
C SER A 373 -4.93 -1.62 -6.66
N MET A 374 -3.78 -1.80 -5.98
CA MET A 374 -3.78 -2.04 -4.53
C MET A 374 -4.15 -0.78 -3.76
N GLY A 375 -4.89 -0.97 -2.66
CA GLY A 375 -5.37 0.12 -1.82
C GLY A 375 -6.59 0.84 -2.37
N MET A 376 -7.47 1.23 -1.46
CA MET A 376 -8.62 2.08 -1.71
C MET A 376 -8.46 3.41 -0.99
N LEU A 377 -8.82 4.50 -1.67
CA LEU A 377 -9.06 5.79 -1.03
C LEU A 377 -10.56 6.03 -1.01
N GLY A 378 -11.17 5.98 0.16
CA GLY A 378 -12.58 6.23 0.33
C GLY A 378 -12.87 7.68 0.68
N LEU A 379 -13.78 8.33 -0.04
CA LEU A 379 -14.19 9.71 0.22
C LEU A 379 -15.71 9.81 0.41
N ALA A 380 -16.14 10.25 1.58
CA ALA A 380 -17.52 10.55 1.93
C ALA A 380 -17.65 11.97 2.47
N ASP A 381 -17.92 12.93 1.58
CA ASP A 381 -18.03 14.36 1.94
C ASP A 381 -16.76 14.92 2.61
N ALA A 382 -15.60 14.39 2.21
CA ALA A 382 -14.29 14.74 2.76
C ALA A 382 -13.55 15.75 1.88
N ASN A 383 -12.48 16.32 2.44
CA ASN A 383 -11.58 17.19 1.68
C ASN A 383 -10.26 16.49 1.38
N VAL A 384 -9.78 16.59 0.15
CA VAL A 384 -8.41 16.26 -0.24
C VAL A 384 -7.72 17.57 -0.61
N LYS A 385 -6.51 17.83 -0.12
CA LYS A 385 -5.73 19.01 -0.48
C LYS A 385 -4.35 18.61 -0.96
N ILE A 386 -3.95 19.12 -2.11
CA ILE A 386 -2.62 18.93 -2.67
C ILE A 386 -1.91 20.28 -2.62
N GLY A 387 -0.87 20.36 -1.79
CA GLY A 387 -0.08 21.56 -1.54
C GLY A 387 0.65 22.09 -2.77
N ALA A 388 1.22 23.28 -2.66
CA ALA A 388 1.86 23.97 -3.77
C ALA A 388 3.06 23.15 -4.28
N GLY A 389 3.12 22.91 -5.59
CA GLY A 389 4.17 22.07 -6.21
C GLY A 389 4.17 20.60 -5.78
N ALA A 390 3.19 20.16 -5.00
CA ALA A 390 3.08 18.78 -4.53
C ALA A 390 2.40 17.88 -5.57
N SER A 391 2.58 16.56 -5.47
CA SER A 391 1.92 15.60 -6.36
C SER A 391 1.28 14.43 -5.63
N LEU A 392 0.07 14.05 -6.05
CA LEU A 392 -0.56 12.78 -5.76
C LEU A 392 -0.52 11.90 -7.01
N VAL A 393 0.26 10.82 -6.98
CA VAL A 393 0.20 9.73 -7.96
C VAL A 393 -0.69 8.64 -7.38
N PHE A 394 -1.88 8.48 -7.94
CA PHE A 394 -2.89 7.55 -7.49
C PHE A 394 -2.97 6.35 -8.42
N ASP A 395 -2.64 5.16 -7.93
CA ASP A 395 -2.69 3.90 -8.69
C ASP A 395 -3.46 2.81 -7.93
N GLY A 396 -4.49 3.22 -7.18
CA GLY A 396 -5.42 2.37 -6.42
C GLY A 396 -6.87 2.51 -6.88
N THR A 397 -7.82 2.25 -6.00
CA THR A 397 -9.27 2.41 -6.25
C THR A 397 -9.84 3.60 -5.48
N LEU A 398 -10.32 4.63 -6.17
CA LEU A 398 -11.01 5.77 -5.55
C LEU A 398 -12.48 5.41 -5.35
N VAL A 399 -12.91 5.30 -4.09
CA VAL A 399 -14.28 4.95 -3.73
C VAL A 399 -15.02 6.19 -3.25
N LEU A 400 -15.99 6.65 -4.03
CA LEU A 400 -16.88 7.74 -3.65
C LEU A 400 -18.11 7.15 -2.95
N ASN A 401 -18.40 7.64 -1.74
CA ASN A 401 -19.59 7.26 -0.98
C ASN A 401 -20.09 8.42 -0.11
N SER A 402 -20.57 9.46 -0.77
CA SER A 402 -21.04 10.71 -0.16
C SER A 402 -22.53 10.64 0.20
N ASP A 403 -22.86 11.08 1.42
CA ASP A 403 -24.23 11.16 1.90
C ASP A 403 -24.93 12.44 1.40
N PHE A 404 -24.16 13.49 1.09
CA PHE A 404 -24.68 14.81 0.72
C PHE A 404 -24.51 15.13 -0.78
N ALA A 405 -25.43 15.95 -1.31
CA ALA A 405 -25.39 16.39 -2.71
C ALA A 405 -24.14 17.21 -3.07
N ALA A 406 -23.47 17.80 -2.08
CA ALA A 406 -22.25 18.56 -2.28
C ALA A 406 -21.04 17.63 -2.52
N GLY A 407 -21.04 16.41 -1.96
CA GLY A 407 -19.96 15.45 -2.11
C GLY A 407 -18.59 15.94 -1.59
N SER A 408 -17.59 15.09 -1.83
CA SER A 408 -16.19 15.37 -1.50
C SER A 408 -15.56 16.45 -2.40
N VAL A 409 -14.52 17.11 -1.91
CA VAL A 409 -13.79 18.16 -2.64
C VAL A 409 -12.29 17.85 -2.66
N MET A 410 -11.66 17.99 -3.82
CA MET A 410 -10.22 17.93 -4.04
C MET A 410 -9.71 19.33 -4.39
N GLU A 411 -8.85 19.92 -3.57
CA GLU A 411 -8.29 21.26 -3.80
C GLU A 411 -6.82 21.14 -4.20
N LEU A 412 -6.47 21.64 -5.38
CA LEU A 412 -5.12 21.67 -5.91
C LEU A 412 -4.60 23.10 -5.80
N ALA A 413 -3.56 23.29 -4.98
CA ALA A 413 -2.84 24.56 -4.89
C ALA A 413 -2.06 24.86 -6.19
N PRO A 414 -1.50 26.08 -6.35
CA PRO A 414 -0.68 26.39 -7.51
C PRO A 414 0.46 25.38 -7.70
N ASN A 415 0.67 24.97 -8.94
CA ASN A 415 1.65 23.96 -9.32
C ASN A 415 1.40 22.52 -8.80
N ALA A 416 0.32 22.28 -8.07
CA ALA A 416 -0.03 20.95 -7.56
C ALA A 416 -0.47 19.99 -8.69
N ARG A 417 -0.26 18.68 -8.50
CA ARG A 417 -0.53 17.64 -9.49
C ARG A 417 -1.38 16.51 -8.94
N LEU A 418 -2.37 16.09 -9.71
CA LEU A 418 -3.12 14.85 -9.52
C LEU A 418 -2.90 13.94 -10.72
N ILE A 419 -2.38 12.75 -10.50
CA ILE A 419 -1.94 11.83 -11.56
C ILE A 419 -2.60 10.49 -11.30
N PHE A 420 -3.42 10.01 -12.22
CA PHE A 420 -3.99 8.68 -12.18
C PHE A 420 -3.07 7.72 -12.96
N GLY A 421 -2.58 6.69 -12.26
CA GLY A 421 -1.76 5.63 -12.85
C GLY A 421 -2.55 4.73 -13.79
N ASN A 422 -1.85 3.80 -14.45
CA ASN A 422 -2.45 2.93 -15.47
C ASN A 422 -3.44 1.90 -14.91
N HIS A 423 -3.46 1.69 -13.59
CA HIS A 423 -4.32 0.75 -12.89
C HIS A 423 -5.25 1.45 -11.90
N ALA A 424 -5.26 2.78 -11.92
CA ALA A 424 -6.22 3.56 -11.17
C ALA A 424 -7.64 3.23 -11.64
N SER A 425 -8.57 3.17 -10.69
CA SER A 425 -10.00 3.08 -11.00
C SER A 425 -10.80 3.98 -10.08
N VAL A 426 -12.00 4.35 -10.55
CA VAL A 426 -12.92 5.19 -9.78
C VAL A 426 -14.28 4.53 -9.74
N MET A 427 -14.84 4.41 -8.54
CA MET A 427 -16.16 3.81 -8.35
C MET A 427 -17.01 4.65 -7.41
N ALA A 428 -18.29 4.75 -7.74
CA ALA A 428 -19.30 5.30 -6.86
C ALA A 428 -20.03 4.16 -6.13
N ALA A 429 -19.79 4.02 -4.83
CA ALA A 429 -20.36 2.97 -3.99
C ALA A 429 -21.68 3.37 -3.32
N GLY A 430 -21.92 4.67 -3.09
CA GLY A 430 -23.17 5.14 -2.49
C GLY A 430 -24.29 5.34 -3.52
N ARG A 431 -24.13 6.31 -4.43
CA ARG A 431 -25.07 6.57 -5.56
C ARG A 431 -24.34 6.47 -6.89
N ALA A 432 -24.98 5.88 -7.90
CA ALA A 432 -24.38 5.67 -9.23
C ALA A 432 -23.75 6.94 -9.86
N ASN A 433 -24.27 8.13 -9.54
CA ASN A 433 -23.79 9.41 -10.08
C ASN A 433 -23.03 10.26 -9.05
N GLU A 434 -22.40 9.67 -8.04
CA GLU A 434 -21.61 10.45 -7.10
C GLU A 434 -20.45 11.15 -7.79
N LYS A 435 -20.19 12.38 -7.36
CA LYS A 435 -19.16 13.24 -7.94
C LYS A 435 -18.23 13.74 -6.86
N VAL A 436 -16.97 13.91 -7.23
CA VAL A 436 -16.00 14.69 -6.47
C VAL A 436 -15.75 16.00 -7.21
N ARG A 437 -15.79 17.11 -6.49
CA ARG A 437 -15.44 18.41 -7.07
C ARG A 437 -13.95 18.60 -6.97
N VAL A 438 -13.29 18.88 -8.08
CA VAL A 438 -11.89 19.29 -8.07
C VAL A 438 -11.87 20.79 -8.24
N LYS A 439 -11.11 21.50 -7.41
CA LYS A 439 -10.84 22.94 -7.51
C LYS A 439 -9.36 23.11 -7.81
N ALA A 440 -9.02 23.63 -8.98
CA ALA A 440 -7.63 23.92 -9.33
C ALA A 440 -7.55 25.19 -10.18
N SER A 441 -6.40 25.85 -10.12
CA SER A 441 -6.06 26.95 -11.02
C SER A 441 -4.54 27.11 -11.11
N PRO A 442 -3.88 26.73 -12.23
CA PRO A 442 -4.39 25.91 -13.35
C PRO A 442 -4.62 24.43 -12.98
N TRP A 443 -5.36 23.71 -13.82
CA TRP A 443 -5.53 22.25 -13.70
C TRP A 443 -4.28 21.49 -14.12
N GLN A 444 -3.76 20.65 -13.24
CA GLN A 444 -2.76 19.63 -13.59
C GLN A 444 -3.26 18.25 -13.19
N ILE A 445 -4.27 17.78 -13.92
CA ILE A 445 -4.81 16.44 -13.73
C ILE A 445 -4.42 15.60 -14.93
N ASP A 446 -3.62 14.57 -14.70
CA ASP A 446 -3.44 13.49 -15.68
C ASP A 446 -4.38 12.35 -15.32
N TRP A 447 -5.27 12.06 -16.26
CA TRP A 447 -6.29 11.05 -16.09
C TRP A 447 -5.80 9.64 -16.40
N GLY A 448 -4.56 9.48 -16.88
CA GLY A 448 -4.00 8.18 -17.24
C GLY A 448 -4.93 7.37 -18.14
N THR A 449 -5.20 6.14 -17.74
CA THR A 449 -6.04 5.16 -18.46
C THR A 449 -7.52 5.19 -18.04
N LEU A 450 -7.95 6.11 -17.17
CA LEU A 450 -9.33 6.17 -16.71
C LEU A 450 -10.32 6.26 -17.88
N SER A 451 -11.38 5.48 -17.80
CA SER A 451 -12.47 5.49 -18.77
C SER A 451 -13.27 6.80 -18.73
N LEU A 452 -14.10 7.04 -19.75
CA LEU A 452 -14.98 8.22 -19.77
C LEU A 452 -16.02 8.19 -18.64
N GLU A 453 -16.50 7.00 -18.27
CA GLU A 453 -17.43 6.80 -17.15
C GLU A 453 -16.76 7.16 -15.83
N GLU A 454 -15.51 6.73 -15.63
CA GLU A 454 -14.75 7.07 -14.42
C GLU A 454 -14.44 8.56 -14.33
N LYS A 455 -14.08 9.19 -15.45
CA LYS A 455 -13.85 10.64 -15.53
C LYS A 455 -15.11 11.45 -15.26
N ASP A 456 -16.29 10.91 -15.58
CA ASP A 456 -17.56 11.58 -15.31
C ASP A 456 -17.74 11.81 -13.81
N HIS A 457 -17.10 11.03 -12.92
CA HIS A 457 -17.15 11.24 -11.48
C HIS A 457 -16.47 12.54 -11.00
N PHE A 458 -15.80 13.32 -11.86
CA PHE A 458 -15.11 14.56 -11.47
C PHE A 458 -15.80 15.80 -12.04
N ILE A 459 -16.14 16.74 -11.15
CA ILE A 459 -16.60 18.09 -11.53
C ILE A 459 -15.44 19.04 -11.36
N LEU A 460 -14.95 19.64 -12.45
CA LEU A 460 -13.88 20.63 -12.40
C LEU A 460 -14.46 22.04 -12.15
N GLU A 461 -14.20 22.60 -10.97
CA GLU A 461 -14.61 23.95 -10.56
C GLU A 461 -13.44 24.94 -10.64
N GLY A 462 -13.42 25.76 -11.69
CA GLY A 462 -12.42 26.82 -11.85
C GLY A 462 -12.94 28.13 -11.27
N ASN A 463 -12.15 28.82 -10.45
CA ASN A 463 -12.40 30.25 -10.21
C ASN A 463 -12.17 30.98 -11.53
N ASP A 464 -13.19 31.68 -12.03
CA ASP A 464 -13.19 32.56 -13.22
C ASP A 464 -11.91 32.50 -14.07
N ILE A 465 -11.93 31.60 -15.05
CA ILE A 465 -10.89 31.50 -16.06
C ILE A 465 -11.07 32.66 -17.07
N PRO A 466 -10.08 33.56 -17.27
CA PRO A 466 -9.97 34.25 -18.55
C PRO A 466 -9.63 33.21 -19.61
N ASP A 467 -10.63 32.77 -20.36
CA ASP A 467 -10.57 32.05 -21.64
C ASP A 467 -9.21 31.37 -22.00
N TYR A 468 -8.79 30.36 -21.22
CA TYR A 468 -7.55 29.59 -21.44
C TYR A 468 -7.70 28.52 -22.53
N GLU A 469 -8.75 28.54 -23.36
CA GLU A 469 -8.91 27.56 -24.43
C GLU A 469 -7.73 27.53 -25.42
N THR A 470 -6.90 28.59 -25.45
CA THR A 470 -5.82 28.77 -26.43
C THR A 470 -4.40 28.45 -25.98
N HIS A 471 -4.14 28.24 -24.67
CA HIS A 471 -2.77 28.10 -24.14
C HIS A 471 -2.34 26.65 -23.87
N TYR A 472 -1.09 26.30 -24.18
CA TYR A 472 -0.55 24.93 -24.10
C TYR A 472 0.36 24.68 -22.90
N PHE A 473 0.84 25.73 -22.27
CA PHE A 473 1.76 25.66 -21.14
C PHE A 473 1.62 26.85 -20.20
N TYR A 474 2.23 26.74 -19.03
CA TYR A 474 2.34 27.78 -18.01
C TYR A 474 3.58 27.51 -17.13
N PRO A 475 4.04 28.47 -16.31
CA PRO A 475 3.71 29.88 -16.40
C PRO A 475 4.27 30.47 -17.69
N ASN A 476 3.66 31.55 -18.15
CA ASN A 476 4.14 32.33 -19.27
C ASN A 476 3.76 33.80 -19.03
N PRO A 477 4.70 34.69 -18.68
CA PRO A 477 6.16 34.50 -18.65
C PRO A 477 6.67 33.48 -17.62
N THR A 478 7.86 32.93 -17.86
CA THR A 478 8.54 32.00 -16.94
C THR A 478 9.98 32.42 -16.64
N SER A 479 10.46 32.07 -15.44
CA SER A 479 11.88 32.08 -15.09
C SER A 479 12.53 30.80 -15.61
N ASN A 480 12.69 29.74 -14.83
CA ASN A 480 13.53 28.60 -15.27
C ASN A 480 12.76 27.37 -15.71
N GLU A 481 11.45 27.33 -15.50
CA GLU A 481 10.68 26.12 -15.72
C GLU A 481 9.32 26.43 -16.31
N MET A 482 8.87 25.61 -17.24
CA MET A 482 7.48 25.64 -17.70
C MET A 482 6.88 24.25 -17.64
N TYR A 483 5.57 24.19 -17.71
CA TYR A 483 4.78 23.00 -17.54
C TYR A 483 3.75 22.96 -18.66
N PHE A 484 3.60 21.81 -19.31
CA PHE A 484 2.51 21.61 -20.24
C PHE A 484 1.22 21.32 -19.49
N PHE A 485 0.09 21.79 -20.02
CA PHE A 485 -1.20 21.32 -19.53
C PHE A 485 -1.35 19.83 -19.84
N ALA A 486 -1.94 19.06 -18.91
CA ALA A 486 -2.08 17.62 -19.03
C ALA A 486 -2.76 17.16 -20.34
N ARG A 487 -3.66 17.97 -20.92
CA ARG A 487 -4.27 17.72 -22.24
C ARG A 487 -3.27 17.61 -23.40
N GLN A 488 -2.03 18.08 -23.21
CA GLN A 488 -0.96 17.98 -24.19
C GLN A 488 -0.07 16.77 -23.96
N SER A 489 -0.24 16.02 -22.86
CA SER A 489 0.60 14.87 -22.52
C SER A 489 0.71 13.88 -23.68
N GLY A 490 1.93 13.47 -23.99
CA GLY A 490 2.26 12.58 -25.12
C GLY A 490 2.40 13.27 -26.48
N GLN A 491 1.99 14.53 -26.64
CA GLN A 491 2.22 15.28 -27.88
C GLN A 491 3.67 15.73 -28.00
N LYS A 492 4.19 15.80 -29.22
CA LYS A 492 5.54 16.34 -29.44
C LYS A 492 5.53 17.86 -29.34
N TYR A 493 6.52 18.41 -28.66
CA TYR A 493 6.80 19.84 -28.68
C TYR A 493 8.13 20.14 -29.37
N THR A 494 8.21 21.35 -29.94
CA THR A 494 9.45 21.95 -30.43
C THR A 494 9.54 23.37 -29.91
N LEU A 495 10.66 23.74 -29.30
CA LEU A 495 10.95 25.10 -28.88
C LEU A 495 12.01 25.71 -29.80
N SER A 496 11.70 26.86 -30.40
CA SER A 496 12.58 27.59 -31.31
C SER A 496 12.76 29.05 -30.91
N ASP A 497 13.87 29.64 -31.34
CA ASP A 497 14.04 31.09 -31.29
C ASP A 497 13.25 31.79 -32.43
N LEU A 498 13.26 33.12 -32.44
CA LEU A 498 12.58 33.93 -33.46
C LEU A 498 13.18 33.79 -34.87
N THR A 499 14.35 33.16 -35.03
CA THR A 499 14.94 32.85 -36.34
C THR A 499 14.46 31.50 -36.87
N GLY A 500 13.69 30.74 -36.08
CA GLY A 500 13.23 29.40 -36.41
C GLY A 500 14.25 28.32 -36.06
N LYS A 501 15.37 28.65 -35.41
CA LYS A 501 16.34 27.64 -34.95
C LYS A 501 15.74 26.88 -33.78
N VAL A 502 15.62 25.57 -33.93
CA VAL A 502 15.17 24.67 -32.86
C VAL A 502 16.23 24.63 -31.76
N LEU A 503 15.81 24.94 -30.54
CA LEU A 503 16.65 24.93 -29.34
C LEU A 503 16.40 23.66 -28.53
N MET A 504 15.14 23.22 -28.45
CA MET A 504 14.75 22.00 -27.79
C MET A 504 13.58 21.33 -28.51
N HIS A 505 13.44 20.03 -28.30
CA HIS A 505 12.27 19.27 -28.71
C HIS A 505 12.10 18.08 -27.79
N GLY A 506 10.89 17.56 -27.70
CA GLY A 506 10.60 16.40 -26.87
C GLY A 506 9.13 16.04 -26.93
N SER A 507 8.69 15.30 -25.93
CA SER A 507 7.27 15.02 -25.70
C SER A 507 6.80 15.86 -24.52
N CYS A 508 5.60 16.42 -24.64
CA CYS A 508 4.92 17.08 -23.54
C CYS A 508 4.65 16.03 -22.48
N GLY A 509 5.25 16.18 -21.31
CA GLY A 509 4.99 15.36 -20.15
C GLY A 509 4.38 16.19 -19.04
N LEU A 510 3.95 15.50 -17.99
CA LEU A 510 3.76 16.11 -16.69
C LEU A 510 5.11 16.28 -16.00
N GLU A 511 6.12 16.81 -16.64
CA GLU A 511 7.36 17.21 -15.97
C GLU A 511 7.58 18.69 -16.25
N SER A 512 8.30 19.37 -15.37
CA SER A 512 8.77 20.70 -15.72
C SER A 512 9.75 20.56 -16.88
N LEU A 513 9.57 21.39 -17.89
CA LEU A 513 10.57 21.62 -18.91
C LEU A 513 11.56 22.64 -18.36
N ASP A 514 12.80 22.20 -18.11
CA ASP A 514 13.89 23.07 -17.67
C ASP A 514 14.35 23.99 -18.80
N LEU A 515 14.24 25.29 -18.56
CA LEU A 515 14.61 26.40 -19.42
C LEU A 515 15.78 27.20 -18.86
N SER A 516 16.45 26.72 -17.79
CA SER A 516 17.54 27.42 -17.12
C SER A 516 18.72 27.75 -18.03
N HIS A 517 18.94 26.94 -19.07
CA HIS A 517 20.00 27.10 -20.06
C HIS A 517 19.66 28.14 -21.15
N LEU A 518 18.43 28.64 -21.21
CA LEU A 518 18.00 29.65 -22.18
C LEU A 518 18.23 31.07 -21.64
N HIS A 519 18.69 31.97 -22.51
CA HIS A 519 18.79 33.39 -22.19
C HIS A 519 17.40 34.05 -22.08
N PRO A 520 17.24 35.10 -21.26
CA PRO A 520 16.03 35.92 -21.27
C PRO A 520 15.65 36.38 -22.68
N GLY A 521 14.38 36.21 -23.06
CA GLY A 521 13.94 36.46 -24.43
C GLY A 521 12.58 35.87 -24.78
N ILE A 522 12.21 36.00 -26.05
CA ILE A 522 10.96 35.46 -26.60
C ILE A 522 11.29 34.24 -27.46
N TYR A 523 10.56 33.15 -27.23
CA TYR A 523 10.68 31.90 -27.95
C TYR A 523 9.31 31.49 -28.52
N LEU A 524 9.31 30.56 -29.47
CA LEU A 524 8.10 29.94 -30.01
C LEU A 524 8.10 28.48 -29.61
N ILE A 525 7.04 28.05 -28.93
CA ILE A 525 6.82 26.64 -28.65
C ILE A 525 5.68 26.13 -29.50
N GLN A 526 5.96 25.09 -30.26
CA GLN A 526 5.00 24.39 -31.08
C GLN A 526 4.64 23.08 -30.40
N VAL A 527 3.34 22.81 -30.23
CA VAL A 527 2.80 21.54 -29.71
C VAL A 527 1.80 21.01 -30.75
N GLY A 528 2.14 19.88 -31.37
CA GLY A 528 1.42 19.40 -32.55
C GLY A 528 1.42 20.44 -33.68
N ASP A 529 0.22 20.79 -34.18
CA ASP A 529 0.06 21.74 -35.30
C ASP A 529 -0.06 23.21 -34.86
N LYS A 530 0.03 23.49 -33.55
CA LYS A 530 -0.20 24.84 -33.01
C LYS A 530 1.06 25.42 -32.38
N SER A 531 1.28 26.71 -32.57
CA SER A 531 2.43 27.44 -32.03
C SER A 531 1.99 28.55 -31.10
N GLU A 532 2.73 28.74 -30.02
CA GLU A 532 2.47 29.73 -29.00
C GLU A 532 3.78 30.41 -28.56
N LYS A 533 3.68 31.68 -28.16
CA LYS A 533 4.82 32.50 -27.73
C LYS A 533 5.16 32.20 -26.27
N LEU A 534 6.41 31.80 -25.99
CA LEU A 534 6.98 31.67 -24.65
C LEU A 534 7.84 32.90 -24.31
N ILE A 535 7.67 33.47 -23.11
CA ILE A 535 8.47 34.59 -22.61
C ILE A 535 9.35 34.11 -21.46
N LYS A 536 10.68 34.10 -21.65
CA LYS A 536 11.70 33.80 -20.64
C LYS A 536 12.17 35.11 -19.99
N LEU A 537 12.02 35.20 -18.67
CA LEU A 537 12.51 36.30 -17.85
C LEU A 537 14.02 36.20 -17.58
#